data_AF-A0A2N0ZM97-F1
#
_entry.id   AF-A0A2N0ZM97-F1
#
_cell.length_a   1.000
_cell.length_b   1.000
_cell.length_c   1.000
_cell.angle_alpha   90.00
_cell.angle_beta   90.00
_cell.angle_gamma   90.00
#
_symmetry.space_group_name_H-M   'P 1'
#
loop_
_entity.id
_entity.type
_entity.pdbx_description
1 polymer ?
#
loop_
_entity_poly.entity_id
_entity_poly.type
_entity_poly.pdbx_seq_one_letter_code
_entity_poly.pdbx_strand_id
1 'polypeptide(L)'
;MGDKKKKLISELRNTRHELLERLMDQKDHPFMNEVIMAELYDIEETIKKIENGGFGTCEISGEFLPEDLLEMVPTLKSMDDCLAIKSFYRKAIYD
;
A
#
# COMPACT_ATOMS: atom_id res chain seq x y z
N MET A 1 -13.30 -2.56 -14.77
CA MET A 1 -12.95 -2.73 -13.34
C MET A 1 -12.10 -3.99 -13.06
N GLY A 2 -12.37 -5.14 -13.69
CA GLY A 2 -11.65 -6.40 -13.42
C GLY A 2 -10.16 -6.41 -13.76
N ASP A 3 -9.74 -5.74 -14.84
CA ASP A 3 -8.35 -5.81 -15.29
C ASP A 3 -7.40 -4.95 -14.45
N LYS A 4 -7.85 -3.76 -13.99
CA LYS A 4 -7.09 -2.93 -13.04
C LYS A 4 -6.80 -3.69 -11.74
N LYS A 5 -7.81 -4.38 -11.18
CA LYS A 5 -7.65 -5.18 -9.95
C LYS A 5 -6.66 -6.33 -10.14
N LYS A 6 -6.73 -7.05 -11.27
CA LYS A 6 -5.79 -8.13 -11.58
C LYS A 6 -4.35 -7.62 -11.68
N LYS A 7 -4.16 -6.48 -12.35
CA LYS A 7 -2.85 -5.82 -12.47
C LYS A 7 -2.31 -5.45 -11.09
N LEU A 8 -3.11 -4.76 -10.27
CA LEU A 8 -2.71 -4.38 -8.92
C LEU A 8 -2.32 -5.59 -8.05
N ILE A 9 -3.12 -6.66 -8.06
CA ILE A 9 -2.80 -7.89 -7.33
C ILE A 9 -1.47 -8.49 -7.82
N SER A 10 -1.22 -8.48 -9.12
CA SER A 10 0.03 -8.98 -9.68
C SER A 10 1.22 -8.14 -9.22
N GLU A 11 1.09 -6.81 -9.23
CA GLU A 11 2.13 -5.89 -8.76
C GLU A 11 2.43 -6.11 -7.27
N LEU A 12 1.39 -6.16 -6.41
CA LEU A 12 1.53 -6.44 -4.98
C LEU A 12 2.21 -7.79 -4.70
N ARG A 13 1.88 -8.84 -5.46
CA ARG A 13 2.50 -10.17 -5.31
C ARG A 13 3.96 -10.18 -5.74
N ASN A 14 4.32 -9.43 -6.77
CA ASN A 14 5.70 -9.29 -7.21
C ASN A 14 6.52 -8.54 -6.14
N THR A 15 6.04 -7.39 -5.67
CA THR A 15 6.69 -6.63 -4.59
C THR A 15 6.86 -7.47 -3.33
N ARG A 16 5.82 -8.22 -2.94
CA ARG A 16 5.91 -9.17 -1.81
C ARG A 16 7.05 -10.17 -2.00
N HIS A 17 7.17 -10.76 -3.19
CA HIS A 17 8.21 -11.74 -3.48
C HIS A 17 9.61 -11.13 -3.33
N GLU A 18 9.83 -9.95 -3.92
CA GLU A 18 11.11 -9.22 -3.84
C GLU A 18 11.49 -8.88 -2.38
N LEU A 19 10.52 -8.47 -1.56
CA LEU A 19 10.74 -8.16 -0.15
C LEU A 19 11.06 -9.41 0.69
N LEU A 20 10.41 -10.54 0.41
CA LEU A 20 10.72 -11.82 1.06
C LEU A 20 12.12 -12.31 0.70
N GLU A 21 12.52 -12.20 -0.56
CA GLU A 21 13.89 -12.54 -1.00
C GLU A 21 14.94 -11.69 -0.27
N ARG A 22 14.70 -10.38 -0.13
CA ARG A 22 15.57 -9.48 0.65
C ARG A 22 15.73 -9.91 2.10
N LEU A 23 14.63 -10.27 2.77
CA LEU A 23 14.68 -10.74 4.16
C LEU A 23 15.42 -12.08 4.29
N MET A 24 15.25 -12.98 3.32
CA MET A 24 15.95 -14.27 3.29
C MET A 24 17.46 -14.12 3.12
N ASP A 25 17.88 -13.11 2.36
CA ASP A 25 19.29 -12.79 2.16
C ASP A 25 19.99 -12.31 3.46
N GLN A 26 19.25 -11.81 4.46
CA GLN A 26 19.74 -11.35 5.77
C GLN A 26 20.91 -10.35 5.71
N LYS A 27 21.03 -9.59 4.62
CA LYS A 27 22.09 -8.58 4.42
C LYS A 27 21.75 -7.21 4.99
N ASP A 28 20.47 -6.97 5.25
CA ASP A 28 19.96 -5.68 5.69
C ASP A 28 20.10 -5.47 7.21
N HIS A 29 20.22 -4.21 7.60
CA HIS A 29 20.27 -3.80 9.01
C HIS A 29 18.95 -4.20 9.73
N PRO A 30 18.96 -4.56 11.03
CA PRO A 30 17.75 -4.98 11.75
C PRO A 30 16.55 -4.03 11.60
N PHE A 31 16.78 -2.72 11.69
CA PHE A 31 15.75 -1.71 11.43
C PHE A 31 15.12 -1.82 10.03
N MET A 32 15.91 -2.07 9.00
CA MET A 32 15.38 -2.27 7.64
C MET A 32 14.54 -3.53 7.56
N ASN A 33 14.92 -4.61 8.26
CA ASN A 33 14.10 -5.82 8.34
C ASN A 33 12.74 -5.54 8.99
N GLU A 34 12.69 -4.71 10.05
CA GLU A 34 11.41 -4.31 10.67
C GLU A 34 10.52 -3.51 9.70
N VAL A 35 11.11 -2.58 8.95
CA VAL A 35 10.39 -1.81 7.92
C VAL A 35 9.87 -2.73 6.80
N ILE A 36 10.69 -3.66 6.31
CA ILE A 36 10.29 -4.61 5.28
C ILE A 36 9.16 -5.52 5.78
N MET A 37 9.22 -5.98 7.02
CA MET A 37 8.16 -6.80 7.63
C MET A 37 6.85 -6.02 7.76
N ALA A 38 6.91 -4.73 8.12
CA ALA A 38 5.73 -3.87 8.18
C ALA A 38 5.11 -3.69 6.78
N GLU A 39 5.93 -3.42 5.75
CA GLU A 39 5.45 -3.30 4.37
C GLU A 39 4.82 -4.61 3.86
N LEU A 40 5.43 -5.76 4.18
CA LEU A 40 4.87 -7.07 3.83
C LEU A 40 3.50 -7.31 4.47
N TYR A 41 3.33 -6.91 5.74
CA TYR A 41 2.04 -7.00 6.41
C TYR A 41 0.98 -6.15 5.69
N ASP A 42 1.34 -4.93 5.30
CA ASP A 42 0.45 -4.00 4.61
C ASP A 42 0.05 -4.51 3.23
N ILE A 43 0.99 -5.10 2.48
CA ILE A 43 0.74 -5.75 1.19
C ILE A 43 -0.22 -6.93 1.34
N GLU A 44 0.00 -7.82 2.31
CA GLU A 44 -0.84 -8.99 2.53
C GLU A 44 -2.27 -8.62 2.92
N GLU A 45 -2.45 -7.65 3.82
CA GLU A 45 -3.77 -7.13 4.17
C GLU A 45 -4.46 -6.48 2.97
N THR A 46 -3.70 -5.76 2.15
CA THR A 46 -4.24 -5.14 0.93
C THR A 46 -4.73 -6.18 -0.07
N ILE A 47 -3.97 -7.25 -0.31
CA ILE A 47 -4.37 -8.36 -1.18
C ILE A 47 -5.68 -8.99 -0.66
N LYS A 48 -5.76 -9.31 0.64
CA LYS A 48 -6.97 -9.87 1.25
C LYS A 48 -8.17 -8.95 1.10
N LYS A 49 -7.99 -7.63 1.29
CA LYS A 49 -9.07 -6.65 1.10
C LYS A 49 -9.54 -6.60 -0.35
N ILE A 50 -8.65 -6.72 -1.33
CA ILE A 50 -9.04 -6.76 -2.75
C ILE A 50 -9.87 -8.02 -3.02
N GLU A 51 -9.44 -9.17 -2.53
CA GLU A 51 -10.12 -10.46 -2.71
C GLU A 51 -11.49 -10.50 -2.02
N ASN A 52 -11.60 -9.92 -0.82
CA ASN A 52 -12.84 -9.85 -0.04
C ASN A 52 -13.75 -8.66 -0.42
N GLY A 53 -13.31 -7.78 -1.31
CA GLY A 53 -14.07 -6.62 -1.77
C GLY A 53 -14.04 -5.39 -0.84
N GLY A 54 -13.21 -5.38 0.20
CA GLY A 54 -13.04 -4.26 1.13
C GLY A 54 -11.97 -3.23 0.74
N PHE A 55 -11.30 -3.41 -0.40
CA PHE A 55 -10.25 -2.50 -0.86
C PHE A 55 -10.78 -1.08 -1.10
N GLY A 56 -10.01 -0.08 -0.65
CA GLY A 56 -10.34 1.34 -0.78
C GLY A 56 -11.31 1.86 0.28
N THR A 57 -11.52 1.13 1.38
CA THR A 57 -12.33 1.56 2.52
C THR A 57 -11.42 1.87 3.71
N CYS A 58 -11.67 2.99 4.38
CA CYS A 58 -11.00 3.40 5.60
C CYS A 58 -11.29 2.40 6.73
N GLU A 59 -10.25 1.87 7.36
CA GLU A 59 -10.38 0.90 8.46
C GLU A 59 -10.97 1.53 9.74
N ILE A 60 -10.87 2.85 9.88
CA ILE A 60 -11.33 3.59 11.07
C ILE A 60 -12.76 4.08 10.88
N SER A 61 -13.04 4.81 9.78
CA SER A 61 -14.35 5.43 9.56
C SER A 61 -15.32 4.60 8.72
N GLY A 62 -14.82 3.63 7.95
CA GLY A 62 -15.61 2.90 6.96
C GLY A 62 -15.93 3.70 5.69
N GLU A 63 -15.40 4.92 5.56
CA GLU A 63 -15.59 5.76 4.36
C GLU A 63 -14.65 5.31 3.23
N PHE A 64 -14.97 5.70 1.99
CA PHE A 64 -14.08 5.43 0.86
C PHE A 64 -12.82 6.31 0.91
N LEU A 65 -11.67 5.67 0.73
CA LEU A 65 -10.39 6.34 0.56
C LEU A 65 -10.33 6.95 -0.86
N PRO A 66 -9.60 8.08 -1.05
CA PRO A 66 -9.49 8.72 -2.35
C PRO A 66 -8.82 7.81 -3.40
N GLU A 67 -9.45 7.64 -4.57
CA GLU A 67 -8.96 6.75 -5.64
C GLU A 67 -7.59 7.18 -6.18
N ASP A 68 -7.37 8.50 -6.32
CA ASP A 68 -6.09 9.07 -6.76
C ASP A 68 -4.94 8.72 -5.82
N LEU A 69 -5.20 8.71 -4.51
CA LEU A 69 -4.22 8.28 -3.52
C LEU A 69 -4.02 6.76 -3.53
N LEU A 70 -5.07 5.97 -3.71
CA LEU A 70 -4.98 4.51 -3.83
C LEU A 70 -4.23 4.05 -5.09
N GLU A 71 -4.33 4.80 -6.19
CA GLU A 71 -3.54 4.53 -7.40
C GLU A 71 -2.03 4.78 -7.18
N MET A 72 -1.67 5.66 -6.23
CA MET A 72 -0.27 5.93 -5.87
C MET A 72 0.25 5.05 -4.73
N VAL A 73 -0.56 4.84 -3.70
CA VAL A 73 -0.25 4.08 -2.49
C VAL A 73 -1.39 3.10 -2.22
N PRO A 74 -1.34 1.89 -2.79
CA PRO A 74 -2.44 0.93 -2.69
C PRO A 74 -2.62 0.38 -1.27
N THR A 75 -1.61 0.50 -0.41
CA THR A 75 -1.60 0.00 0.96
C THR A 75 -2.26 0.94 1.99
N LEU A 76 -2.89 2.04 1.54
CA LEU A 76 -3.58 2.98 2.43
C LEU A 76 -4.68 2.31 3.26
N LYS A 77 -4.74 2.69 4.55
CA LYS A 77 -5.67 2.10 5.52
C LYS A 77 -6.61 3.12 6.10
N SER A 78 -6.15 4.36 6.29
CA SER A 78 -6.88 5.36 7.05
C SER A 78 -6.97 6.72 6.33
N MET A 79 -7.92 7.54 6.79
CA MET A 79 -7.96 8.94 6.36
C MET A 79 -6.78 9.74 6.90
N ASP A 80 -6.20 9.35 8.04
CA ASP A 80 -4.99 9.97 8.56
C ASP A 80 -3.79 9.73 7.63
N ASP A 81 -3.68 8.53 7.05
CA ASP A 81 -2.65 8.24 6.04
C ASP A 81 -2.80 9.17 4.83
N CYS A 82 -4.04 9.40 4.41
CA CYS A 82 -4.35 10.30 3.29
C CYS A 82 -3.97 11.75 3.62
N LEU A 83 -4.22 12.21 4.85
CA LEU A 83 -3.81 13.53 5.32
C LEU A 83 -2.29 13.66 5.41
N ALA A 84 -1.61 12.62 5.90
CA ALA A 84 -0.16 12.57 5.97
C ALA A 84 0.43 12.73 4.56
N ILE A 85 0.00 11.93 3.58
CA ILE A 85 0.46 12.05 2.19
C ILE A 85 0.19 13.46 1.64
N LYS A 86 -1.04 13.99 1.80
CA LYS A 86 -1.40 15.33 1.34
C LYS A 86 -0.55 16.44 1.96
N SER A 87 -0.10 16.28 3.20
CA SER A 87 0.76 17.25 3.88
C SER A 87 2.16 17.34 3.25
N PHE A 88 2.66 16.24 2.69
CA PHE A 88 3.92 16.19 1.96
C PHE A 88 3.76 16.48 0.47
N TYR A 89 2.57 16.20 -0.09
CA TYR A 89 2.24 16.44 -1.49
C TYR A 89 1.93 17.92 -1.75
N ARG A 90 2.98 18.73 -1.92
CA ARG A 90 2.82 20.08 -2.46
C ARG A 90 2.49 19.97 -3.95
N LYS A 91 1.23 20.24 -4.35
CA LYS A 91 0.91 20.51 -5.75
C LYS A 91 1.90 21.55 -6.28
N ALA A 92 2.47 21.30 -7.46
CA ALA A 92 3.22 22.32 -8.16
C ALA A 92 2.33 23.57 -8.26
N ILE A 93 2.84 24.72 -7.82
CA ILE A 93 2.23 26.01 -8.14
C ILE A 93 2.49 26.16 -9.64
N TYR A 94 1.48 25.89 -10.45
CA TYR A 94 1.51 26.28 -11.86
C TYR A 94 1.16 27.77 -11.89
N ASP A 95 2.10 28.61 -12.33
CA ASP A 95 1.88 29.99 -12.77
C ASP A 95 1.19 30.01 -14.16
#